data_AF-A0A182KTK5-F1
#
_entry.id   AF-A0A182KTK5-F1
#
_cell.length_a   1.000
_cell.length_b   1.000
_cell.length_c   1.000
_cell.angle_alpha   90.00
_cell.angle_beta   90.00
_cell.angle_gamma   90.00
#
_symmetry.space_group_name_H-M   'P 1'
#
loop_
_entity.id
_entity.type
_entity.pdbx_description
1 polymer ?
#
loop_
_entity_poly.entity_id
_entity_poly.type
_entity_poly.pdbx_seq_one_letter_code
_entity_poly.pdbx_strand_id
1 'polypeptide(L)'
;MVKEKPNSIRIYDKDGYRRRAACICVRSEAEAEVLLVTSSRRPELWIVPGGGVEPDEEASLTATREVLEEAGVMGQLGRCLGVFENSEHMHRTEVFVMVVTQELDEWEDSKTIGRKRQWFSIEEAMSQLALHKPTQRHYLQQLRHSKHRTTSSSDPPPIISENDNDDFTSEPVMNNCTAPDDAAGEKDTTTESTPTTPPACTTTVTDDDGEPTTVADTDSLPPTSTT
;
A
#
# COMPACT_ATOMS: atom_id res chain seq x y z
N MET A 1 -16.70 3.71 8.73
CA MET A 1 -17.51 2.54 9.09
C MET A 1 -16.86 1.33 8.43
N VAL A 2 -16.72 0.19 9.12
CA VAL A 2 -16.05 -0.98 8.55
C VAL A 2 -17.00 -1.67 7.56
N LYS A 3 -16.52 -2.06 6.37
CA LYS A 3 -17.28 -2.87 5.42
C LYS A 3 -17.41 -4.29 5.96
N GLU A 4 -18.60 -4.61 6.47
CA GLU A 4 -19.00 -5.98 6.80
C GLU A 4 -20.07 -6.44 5.80
N LYS A 5 -19.66 -7.20 4.78
CA LYS A 5 -20.59 -7.90 3.89
C LYS A 5 -21.31 -9.00 4.70
N PRO A 6 -22.64 -8.99 4.85
CA PRO A 6 -23.35 -10.14 5.38
C PRO A 6 -23.11 -11.35 4.47
N ASN A 7 -22.97 -12.54 5.07
CA ASN A 7 -22.71 -13.82 4.40
C ASN A 7 -21.36 -13.94 3.63
N SER A 8 -20.41 -13.02 3.77
CA SER A 8 -19.07 -13.18 3.17
C SER A 8 -18.28 -14.31 3.87
N ILE A 9 -18.23 -15.47 3.23
CA ILE A 9 -17.49 -16.65 3.69
C ILE A 9 -15.99 -16.42 3.43
N ARG A 10 -15.17 -16.62 4.47
CA ARG A 10 -13.70 -16.51 4.36
C ARG A 10 -13.11 -17.86 3.99
N ILE A 11 -12.42 -17.92 2.85
CA ILE A 11 -11.69 -19.12 2.44
C ILE A 11 -10.23 -19.05 2.88
N TYR A 12 -9.72 -20.21 3.26
CA TYR A 12 -8.35 -20.45 3.69
C TYR A 12 -7.73 -21.55 2.82
N ASP A 13 -6.41 -21.50 2.63
CA ASP A 13 -5.68 -22.58 1.97
C ASP A 13 -5.21 -23.66 2.97
N LYS A 14 -4.52 -24.68 2.43
CA LYS A 14 -3.97 -25.82 3.18
C LYS A 14 -2.97 -25.43 4.29
N ASP A 15 -2.38 -24.23 4.21
CA ASP A 15 -1.38 -23.75 5.15
C ASP A 15 -2.02 -22.81 6.21
N GLY A 16 -3.34 -22.62 6.15
CA GLY A 16 -4.12 -21.78 7.07
C GLY A 16 -4.17 -20.30 6.69
N TYR A 17 -3.63 -19.90 5.52
CA TYR A 17 -3.66 -18.52 5.07
C TYR A 17 -5.00 -18.21 4.41
N ARG A 18 -5.62 -17.08 4.77
CA ARG A 18 -6.85 -16.61 4.10
C ARG A 18 -6.52 -16.23 2.67
N ARG A 19 -7.23 -16.85 1.71
CA ARG A 19 -7.12 -16.53 0.28
C ARG A 19 -7.71 -15.14 0.00
N ARG A 20 -6.95 -14.31 -0.71
CA ARG A 20 -7.32 -12.97 -1.13
C ARG A 20 -6.94 -12.74 -2.58
N ALA A 21 -7.58 -11.77 -3.22
CA ALA A 21 -7.09 -11.22 -4.47
C ALA A 21 -7.14 -9.68 -4.43
N ALA A 22 -6.27 -9.06 -5.19
CA ALA A 22 -6.15 -7.61 -5.32
C ALA A 22 -5.71 -7.22 -6.73
N CYS A 23 -5.84 -5.95 -7.09
CA CYS A 23 -5.43 -5.49 -8.41
C CYS A 23 -4.67 -4.16 -8.37
N ILE A 24 -3.54 -4.13 -9.08
CA ILE A 24 -2.85 -2.90 -9.45
C ILE A 24 -3.57 -2.33 -10.68
N CYS A 25 -4.50 -1.42 -10.43
CA CYS A 25 -5.25 -0.71 -11.47
C CYS A 25 -4.37 0.42 -12.02
N VAL A 26 -3.95 0.32 -13.28
CA VAL A 26 -3.09 1.29 -13.97
C VAL A 26 -3.89 2.11 -14.98
N ARG A 27 -3.49 3.36 -15.21
CA ARG A 27 -4.19 4.25 -16.19
C ARG A 27 -3.99 3.78 -17.64
N SER A 28 -2.87 3.13 -17.92
CA SER A 28 -2.50 2.66 -19.26
C SER A 28 -1.41 1.58 -19.19
N GLU A 29 -1.14 0.93 -20.32
CA GLU A 29 -0.04 -0.03 -20.54
C GLU A 29 1.36 0.53 -20.18
N ALA A 30 1.51 1.85 -20.02
CA ALA A 30 2.75 2.46 -19.55
C ALA A 30 3.01 2.19 -18.04
N GLU A 31 1.99 1.81 -17.27
CA GLU A 31 2.00 1.58 -15.81
C GLU A 31 2.81 2.65 -15.05
N ALA A 32 2.51 3.92 -15.33
CA ALA A 32 3.17 5.08 -14.72
C ALA A 32 2.36 5.65 -13.54
N GLU A 33 1.04 5.48 -13.58
CA GLU A 33 0.11 5.84 -12.52
C GLU A 33 -0.70 4.62 -12.08
N VAL A 34 -0.98 4.53 -10.78
CA VAL A 34 -1.81 3.50 -10.14
C VAL A 34 -2.93 4.15 -9.34
N LEU A 35 -4.09 3.48 -9.32
CA LEU A 35 -5.24 3.88 -8.54
C LEU A 35 -5.19 3.23 -7.15
N LEU A 36 -5.17 4.05 -6.11
CA LEU A 36 -5.36 3.60 -4.72
C LEU A 36 -6.73 4.02 -4.20
N VAL A 37 -7.21 3.33 -3.18
CA VAL A 37 -8.46 3.64 -2.47
C VAL A 37 -8.23 3.88 -0.99
N THR A 38 -9.09 4.64 -0.31
CA THR A 38 -8.95 4.84 1.14
C THR A 38 -9.30 3.57 1.91
N SER A 39 -8.66 3.37 3.06
CA SER A 39 -8.86 2.16 3.87
C SER A 39 -10.13 2.25 4.74
N SER A 40 -10.98 1.22 4.71
CA SER A 40 -12.27 1.20 5.42
C SER A 40 -12.18 1.28 6.95
N ARG A 41 -11.01 0.94 7.52
CA ARG A 41 -10.71 1.05 8.97
C ARG A 41 -10.04 2.36 9.36
N ARG A 42 -9.28 2.95 8.44
CA ARG A 42 -8.43 4.14 8.62
C ARG A 42 -8.51 4.99 7.34
N PRO A 43 -9.53 5.85 7.20
CA PRO A 43 -9.82 6.57 5.95
C PRO A 43 -8.78 7.63 5.57
N GLU A 44 -7.86 7.96 6.48
CA GLU A 44 -6.69 8.80 6.23
C GLU A 44 -5.58 8.09 5.44
N LEU A 45 -5.66 6.75 5.31
CA LEU A 45 -4.70 5.94 4.58
C LEU A 45 -5.22 5.45 3.23
N TRP A 46 -4.29 5.34 2.29
CA TRP A 46 -4.47 4.68 1.00
C TRP A 46 -4.05 3.21 1.05
N ILE A 47 -4.74 2.37 0.26
CA ILE A 47 -4.47 0.94 0.08
C ILE A 47 -4.67 0.56 -1.39
N VAL A 48 -4.03 -0.53 -1.82
CA VAL A 48 -4.39 -1.22 -3.07
C VAL A 48 -5.76 -1.89 -2.88
N PRO A 49 -6.73 -1.73 -3.82
CA PRO A 49 -8.06 -2.35 -3.73
C PRO A 49 -7.97 -3.87 -3.84
N GLY A 50 -8.76 -4.58 -3.01
CA GLY A 50 -8.80 -6.04 -3.01
C GLY A 50 -9.24 -6.65 -1.68
N GLY A 51 -10.14 -7.64 -1.74
CA GLY A 51 -10.77 -8.25 -0.57
C GLY A 51 -10.42 -9.71 -0.38
N GLY A 52 -11.43 -10.58 -0.30
CA GLY A 52 -11.27 -12.02 -0.06
C GLY A 52 -11.88 -12.84 -1.20
N VAL A 53 -11.28 -14.00 -1.49
CA VAL A 53 -11.84 -14.96 -2.46
C VAL A 53 -13.08 -15.59 -1.85
N GLU A 54 -14.21 -15.51 -2.54
CA GLU A 54 -15.50 -16.10 -2.13
C GLU A 54 -15.59 -17.58 -2.61
N PRO A 55 -16.55 -18.39 -2.10
CA PRO A 55 -16.72 -19.78 -2.52
C PRO A 55 -16.91 -19.96 -4.03
N ASP A 56 -16.20 -20.95 -4.56
CA ASP A 56 -16.15 -21.31 -5.98
C ASP A 56 -15.75 -20.15 -6.92
N GLU A 57 -15.11 -19.10 -6.38
CA GLU A 57 -14.61 -17.94 -7.12
C GLU A 57 -13.11 -18.09 -7.49
N GLU A 58 -12.79 -17.78 -8.75
CA GLU A 58 -11.41 -17.66 -9.22
C GLU A 58 -10.78 -16.33 -8.79
N ALA A 59 -9.50 -16.33 -8.45
CA ALA A 59 -8.84 -15.14 -7.90
C ALA A 59 -8.82 -13.94 -8.88
N SER A 60 -8.82 -14.20 -10.19
CA SER A 60 -8.96 -13.19 -11.23
C SER A 60 -10.35 -12.53 -11.23
N LEU A 61 -11.42 -13.31 -10.99
CA LEU A 61 -12.78 -12.81 -10.83
C LEU A 61 -12.92 -12.05 -9.51
N THR A 62 -12.38 -12.58 -8.40
CA THR A 62 -12.27 -11.88 -7.12
C THR A 62 -11.63 -10.50 -7.29
N ALA A 63 -10.47 -10.42 -7.97
CA ALA A 63 -9.77 -9.16 -8.20
C ALA A 63 -10.63 -8.17 -9.01
N THR A 64 -11.27 -8.60 -10.09
CA THR A 64 -12.16 -7.75 -10.90
C THR A 64 -13.37 -7.27 -10.09
N ARG A 65 -14.01 -8.14 -9.31
CA ARG A 65 -15.15 -7.81 -8.45
C ARG A 65 -14.78 -6.80 -7.36
N GLU A 66 -13.71 -7.06 -6.61
CA GLU A 66 -13.27 -6.18 -5.52
C GLU A 66 -12.82 -4.79 -6.02
N VAL A 67 -12.24 -4.71 -7.23
CA VAL A 67 -11.95 -3.42 -7.90
C VAL A 67 -13.23 -2.65 -8.23
N LEU A 68 -14.26 -3.33 -8.76
CA LEU A 68 -15.55 -2.71 -9.06
C LEU A 68 -16.25 -2.22 -7.78
N GLU A 69 -16.22 -3.03 -6.71
CA GLU A 69 -16.80 -2.70 -5.40
C GLU A 69 -16.06 -1.58 -4.65
N GLU A 70 -14.74 -1.68 -4.51
CA GLU A 70 -13.93 -0.76 -3.69
C GLU A 70 -13.51 0.51 -4.45
N ALA A 71 -13.21 0.40 -5.74
CA ALA A 71 -12.69 1.51 -6.55
C ALA A 71 -13.69 2.04 -7.59
N GLY A 72 -14.71 1.26 -7.99
CA GLY A 72 -15.68 1.73 -8.98
C GLY A 72 -15.06 1.91 -10.37
N VAL A 73 -14.14 1.05 -10.76
CA VAL A 73 -13.50 1.08 -12.08
C VAL A 73 -13.62 -0.29 -12.76
N MET A 74 -13.56 -0.28 -14.08
CA MET A 74 -13.54 -1.48 -14.92
C MET A 74 -12.39 -1.34 -15.92
N GLY A 75 -11.87 -2.47 -16.38
CA GLY A 75 -10.67 -2.50 -17.20
C GLY A 75 -10.36 -3.86 -17.78
N GLN A 76 -9.35 -3.89 -18.64
CA GLN A 76 -8.80 -5.15 -19.14
C GLN A 76 -7.88 -5.74 -18.08
N LEU A 77 -8.29 -6.87 -17.50
CA LEU A 77 -7.43 -7.65 -16.60
C LEU A 77 -6.27 -8.25 -17.41
N GLY A 78 -5.05 -7.99 -16.95
CA GLY A 78 -3.81 -8.44 -17.56
C GLY A 78 -3.15 -9.57 -16.76
N ARG A 79 -1.81 -9.52 -16.65
CA ARG A 79 -1.01 -10.55 -15.99
C ARG A 79 -1.33 -10.67 -14.48
N CYS A 80 -1.26 -11.90 -13.97
CA CYS A 80 -0.95 -12.11 -12.56
C CYS A 80 0.50 -11.64 -12.31
N LEU A 81 0.69 -10.83 -11.28
CA LEU A 81 1.98 -10.28 -10.86
C LEU A 81 2.71 -11.23 -9.90
N GLY A 82 1.95 -12.00 -9.13
CA GLY A 82 2.44 -12.94 -8.13
C GLY A 82 1.45 -13.18 -7.00
N VAL A 83 1.76 -14.14 -6.14
CA VAL A 83 1.02 -14.47 -4.92
C VAL A 83 1.79 -13.95 -3.73
N PHE A 84 1.32 -12.85 -3.15
CA PHE A 84 2.02 -12.15 -2.08
C PHE A 84 1.54 -12.61 -0.71
N GLU A 85 2.46 -13.08 0.12
CA GLU A 85 2.18 -13.52 1.48
C GLU A 85 2.43 -12.39 2.50
N ASN A 86 1.55 -12.27 3.48
CA ASN A 86 1.76 -11.49 4.70
C ASN A 86 1.47 -12.41 5.89
N SER A 87 2.54 -12.86 6.55
CA SER A 87 2.48 -13.84 7.64
C SER A 87 1.95 -13.21 8.94
N GLU A 88 2.12 -11.89 9.14
CA GLU A 88 1.59 -11.17 10.30
C GLU A 88 0.05 -11.27 10.43
N HIS A 89 -0.67 -11.31 9.30
CA HIS A 89 -2.13 -11.40 9.28
C HIS A 89 -2.65 -12.74 8.71
N MET A 90 -1.78 -13.73 8.46
CA MET A 90 -2.12 -14.99 7.78
C MET A 90 -2.91 -14.75 6.47
N HIS A 91 -2.42 -13.86 5.63
CA HIS A 91 -3.04 -13.50 4.35
C HIS A 91 -2.15 -13.93 3.17
N ARG A 92 -2.73 -14.58 2.16
CA ARG A 92 -2.06 -14.90 0.90
C ARG A 92 -2.88 -14.32 -0.26
N THR A 93 -2.32 -13.33 -0.94
CA THR A 93 -3.04 -12.43 -1.87
C THR A 93 -2.50 -12.57 -3.27
N GLU A 94 -3.31 -13.09 -4.20
CA GLU A 94 -2.96 -13.08 -5.62
C GLU A 94 -3.22 -11.68 -6.21
N VAL A 95 -2.19 -11.09 -6.82
CA VAL A 95 -2.24 -9.71 -7.30
C VAL A 95 -2.19 -9.69 -8.81
N PHE A 96 -3.17 -9.05 -9.44
CA PHE A 96 -3.24 -8.87 -10.89
C PHE A 96 -2.91 -7.43 -11.27
N VAL A 97 -2.58 -7.19 -12.54
CA VAL A 97 -2.55 -5.84 -13.13
C VAL A 97 -3.79 -5.66 -14.00
N MET A 98 -4.44 -4.49 -13.92
CA MET A 98 -5.60 -4.16 -14.78
C MET A 98 -5.39 -2.78 -15.41
N VAL A 99 -5.51 -2.69 -16.73
CA VAL A 99 -5.56 -1.42 -17.44
C VAL A 99 -6.99 -0.89 -17.38
N VAL A 100 -7.21 0.22 -16.66
CA VAL A 100 -8.53 0.81 -16.47
C VAL A 100 -9.04 1.39 -17.80
N THR A 101 -10.22 0.94 -18.23
CA THR A 101 -10.89 1.42 -19.45
C THR A 101 -12.12 2.27 -19.15
N GLN A 102 -12.70 2.14 -17.95
CA GLN A 102 -13.84 2.93 -17.51
C GLN A 102 -13.75 3.24 -16.01
N GLU A 103 -13.98 4.51 -15.66
CA GLU A 103 -14.24 4.96 -14.30
C GLU A 103 -15.75 5.20 -14.13
N LEU A 104 -16.33 4.78 -12.99
CA LEU A 104 -17.72 5.07 -12.63
C LEU A 104 -17.78 6.29 -11.70
N ASP A 105 -18.74 7.18 -11.89
CA ASP A 105 -18.94 8.34 -11.00
C ASP A 105 -19.39 7.91 -9.60
N GLU A 106 -20.15 6.83 -9.50
CA GLU A 106 -20.69 6.26 -8.26
C GLU A 106 -20.45 4.75 -8.17
N TRP A 107 -20.07 4.26 -6.99
CA TRP A 107 -19.80 2.85 -6.74
C TRP A 107 -20.11 2.43 -5.29
N GLU A 108 -20.05 1.12 -5.01
CA GLU A 108 -20.56 0.53 -3.75
C GLU A 108 -19.89 1.11 -2.50
N ASP A 109 -18.56 1.03 -2.38
CA ASP A 109 -17.86 1.51 -1.17
C ASP A 109 -17.89 3.04 -1.01
N SER A 110 -18.00 3.79 -2.10
CA SER A 110 -18.24 5.25 -2.03
C SER A 110 -19.60 5.54 -1.38
N LYS A 111 -20.66 4.89 -1.86
CA LYS A 111 -22.03 5.06 -1.33
C LYS A 111 -22.22 4.51 0.08
N THR A 112 -21.60 3.38 0.42
CA THR A 112 -21.88 2.65 1.67
C THR A 112 -20.96 3.04 2.84
N ILE A 113 -19.69 3.37 2.57
CA ILE A 113 -18.70 3.70 3.63
C ILE A 113 -17.93 4.99 3.39
N GLY A 114 -18.20 5.73 2.30
CA GLY A 114 -17.51 6.98 1.97
C GLY A 114 -16.08 6.78 1.46
N ARG A 115 -15.78 5.60 0.87
CA ARG A 115 -14.44 5.31 0.33
C ARG A 115 -14.14 6.21 -0.86
N LYS A 116 -12.92 6.75 -0.88
CA LYS A 116 -12.40 7.59 -1.97
C LYS A 116 -11.42 6.79 -2.81
N ARG A 117 -11.25 7.17 -4.07
CA ARG A 117 -10.18 6.71 -4.96
C ARG A 117 -9.33 7.89 -5.42
N GLN A 118 -8.06 7.66 -5.67
CA GLN A 118 -7.16 8.66 -6.24
C GLN A 118 -6.05 7.98 -7.04
N TRP A 119 -5.69 8.62 -8.16
CA TRP A 119 -4.53 8.25 -8.97
C TRP A 119 -3.25 8.85 -8.38
N PHE A 120 -2.18 8.04 -8.36
CA PHE A 120 -0.86 8.40 -7.87
C PHE A 120 0.20 7.91 -8.85
N SER A 121 1.34 8.61 -8.94
CA SER A 121 2.53 8.01 -9.54
C SER A 121 3.04 6.83 -8.70
N ILE A 122 3.84 5.93 -9.29
CA ILE A 122 4.37 4.75 -8.58
C ILE A 122 5.13 5.14 -7.29
N GLU A 123 5.94 6.21 -7.32
CA GLU A 123 6.75 6.62 -6.15
C GLU A 123 5.89 7.23 -5.03
N GLU A 124 4.86 8.01 -5.38
CA GLU A 124 3.87 8.51 -4.41
C GLU A 124 3.09 7.35 -3.78
N ALA A 125 2.61 6.41 -4.60
CA ALA A 125 1.87 5.24 -4.15
C ALA A 125 2.73 4.35 -3.23
N MET A 126 4.00 4.10 -3.58
CA MET A 126 4.95 3.41 -2.72
C MET A 126 5.18 4.14 -1.39
N SER A 127 5.20 5.48 -1.40
CA SER A 127 5.35 6.31 -0.21
C SER A 127 4.11 6.25 0.71
N GLN A 128 2.90 6.32 0.16
CA GLN A 128 1.64 6.17 0.91
C GLN A 128 1.52 4.80 1.59
N LEU A 129 1.96 3.73 0.91
CA LEU A 129 1.86 2.36 1.42
C LEU A 129 2.98 2.02 2.42
N ALA A 130 4.14 2.67 2.34
CA ALA A 130 5.37 2.30 3.07
C ALA A 130 5.19 2.08 4.59
N LEU A 131 4.51 3.00 5.29
CA LEU A 131 4.46 3.00 6.76
C LEU A 131 3.46 1.98 7.33
N HIS A 132 2.47 1.55 6.54
CA HIS A 132 1.28 0.86 7.06
C HIS A 132 0.77 -0.30 6.20
N LYS A 133 1.34 -0.53 5.02
CA LYS A 133 1.05 -1.64 4.10
C LYS A 133 2.33 -2.10 3.37
N PRO A 134 3.37 -2.58 4.09
CA PRO A 134 4.65 -2.98 3.49
C PRO A 134 4.46 -4.02 2.37
N THR A 135 3.61 -5.03 2.57
CA THR A 135 3.23 -6.01 1.52
C THR A 135 2.70 -5.33 0.26
N GLN A 136 1.79 -4.34 0.38
CA GLN A 136 1.21 -3.66 -0.78
C GLN A 136 2.21 -2.72 -1.46
N ARG A 137 3.16 -2.13 -0.72
CA ARG A 137 4.32 -1.44 -1.32
C ARG A 137 5.15 -2.42 -2.15
N HIS A 138 5.33 -3.66 -1.68
CA HIS A 138 6.04 -4.69 -2.42
C HIS A 138 5.35 -5.09 -3.74
N TYR A 139 4.01 -4.99 -3.82
CA TYR A 139 3.29 -5.16 -5.10
C TYR A 139 3.80 -4.15 -6.15
N LEU A 140 4.04 -2.89 -5.76
CA LEU A 140 4.53 -1.84 -6.66
C LEU A 140 6.02 -1.98 -7.00
N GLN A 141 6.84 -2.52 -6.09
CA GLN A 141 8.22 -2.91 -6.38
C GLN A 141 8.25 -4.00 -7.46
N GLN A 142 7.48 -5.07 -7.27
CA GLN A 142 7.40 -6.16 -8.25
C GLN A 142 6.76 -5.72 -9.57
N LEU A 143 5.80 -4.77 -9.57
CA LEU A 143 5.29 -4.15 -10.80
C LEU A 143 6.44 -3.55 -11.62
N ARG A 144 7.28 -2.71 -11.00
CA ARG A 144 8.46 -2.10 -11.66
C ARG A 144 9.42 -3.14 -12.22
N HIS A 145 9.71 -4.21 -11.48
CA HIS A 145 10.63 -5.27 -11.95
C HIS A 145 10.01 -6.13 -13.08
N SER A 146 8.70 -6.43 -13.00
CA SER A 146 8.01 -7.32 -13.94
C SER A 146 7.99 -6.83 -15.39
N LYS A 147 8.03 -5.51 -15.63
CA LYS A 147 8.03 -4.91 -16.99
C LYS A 147 9.13 -5.43 -17.91
N HIS A 148 10.24 -5.91 -17.34
CA HIS A 148 11.40 -6.40 -18.10
C HIS A 148 11.47 -7.93 -18.20
N ARG A 149 10.49 -8.65 -17.63
CA ARG A 149 10.51 -10.12 -17.51
C ARG A 149 9.30 -10.74 -18.22
N THR A 150 9.38 -10.85 -19.54
CA THR A 150 8.47 -11.69 -20.34
C THR A 150 8.70 -13.17 -20.02
N THR A 151 7.81 -13.80 -19.26
CA THR A 151 7.84 -15.24 -18.94
C THR A 151 6.81 -16.05 -19.72
N SER A 152 7.19 -17.27 -20.09
CA SER A 152 6.33 -18.26 -20.75
C SER A 152 5.18 -18.72 -19.87
N SER A 153 4.02 -18.99 -20.48
CA SER A 153 2.73 -19.22 -19.81
C SER A 153 2.54 -20.66 -19.29
N SER A 154 3.57 -21.27 -18.71
CA SER A 154 3.55 -22.67 -18.22
C SER A 154 3.67 -22.82 -16.71
N ASP A 155 4.26 -21.84 -16.04
CA ASP A 155 4.71 -21.98 -14.65
C ASP A 155 3.68 -21.34 -13.69
N PRO A 156 3.46 -21.89 -12.48
CA PRO A 156 2.57 -21.29 -11.50
C PRO A 156 3.09 -19.91 -11.05
N PRO A 157 2.20 -18.99 -10.66
CA PRO A 157 2.62 -17.66 -10.21
C PRO A 157 3.54 -17.76 -8.99
N PRO A 158 4.62 -16.96 -8.92
CA PRO A 158 5.57 -17.03 -7.82
C PRO A 158 4.89 -16.63 -6.51
N ILE A 159 5.17 -17.38 -5.45
CA ILE A 159 4.88 -16.94 -4.08
C ILE A 159 6.00 -15.98 -3.67
N ILE A 160 5.63 -14.82 -3.12
CA ILE A 160 6.55 -13.74 -2.77
C ILE A 160 6.27 -13.33 -1.31
N SER A 161 7.29 -13.43 -0.47
CA SER A 161 7.24 -13.21 0.98
C SER A 161 7.78 -11.84 1.34
N GLU A 162 7.40 -11.30 2.50
CA GLU A 162 7.88 -9.98 2.97
C GLU A 162 9.40 -9.94 3.27
N ASN A 163 10.02 -11.12 3.38
CA ASN A 163 11.47 -11.28 3.54
C ASN A 163 12.25 -11.30 2.22
N ASP A 164 11.59 -11.47 1.07
CA ASP A 164 12.23 -11.63 -0.25
C ASP A 164 12.65 -10.27 -0.85
N ASN A 165 13.16 -9.37 -0.01
CA ASN A 165 13.90 -8.18 -0.44
C ASN A 165 15.35 -8.59 -0.79
N ASP A 166 15.49 -9.34 -1.87
CA ASP A 166 16.79 -9.64 -2.46
C ASP A 166 17.52 -8.32 -2.79
N ASP A 167 18.75 -8.19 -2.30
CA ASP A 167 19.67 -7.10 -2.65
C ASP A 167 20.11 -7.27 -4.12
N PHE A 168 19.33 -6.70 -5.02
CA PHE A 168 19.64 -6.63 -6.44
C PHE A 168 20.12 -5.24 -6.84
N THR A 169 21.14 -4.75 -6.12
CA THR A 169 21.95 -3.58 -6.51
C THR A 169 22.86 -3.89 -7.72
N SER A 170 22.32 -4.53 -8.76
CA SER A 170 23.03 -4.72 -10.03
C SER A 170 23.11 -3.40 -10.78
N GLU A 171 24.22 -2.67 -10.60
CA GLU A 171 24.53 -1.54 -11.47
C GLU A 171 24.57 -1.98 -12.95
N PRO A 172 24.18 -1.11 -13.90
CA PRO A 172 24.30 -1.43 -15.31
C PRO A 172 25.77 -1.60 -15.67
N VAL A 173 26.18 -2.84 -16.02
CA VAL A 173 27.54 -3.16 -16.45
C VAL A 173 27.87 -2.37 -17.72
N MET A 174 28.54 -1.24 -17.55
CA MET A 174 28.97 -0.39 -18.65
C MET A 174 30.12 -1.06 -19.39
N ASN A 175 29.79 -1.70 -20.52
CA ASN A 175 30.75 -2.22 -21.48
C ASN A 175 31.73 -1.10 -21.89
N ASN A 176 32.99 -1.22 -21.47
CA ASN A 176 34.04 -0.31 -21.89
C ASN A 176 35.27 -1.06 -22.38
N CYS A 177 35.32 -1.33 -23.69
CA CYS A 177 36.50 -1.83 -24.37
C CYS A 177 37.24 -0.67 -25.02
N THR A 178 38.44 -0.33 -24.55
CA THR A 178 39.62 0.05 -25.37
C THR A 178 40.81 0.43 -24.47
N ALA A 179 41.91 -0.33 -24.62
CA ALA A 179 43.34 -0.04 -24.44
C ALA A 179 43.89 0.74 -23.20
N PRO A 180 45.12 0.44 -22.74
CA PRO A 180 45.84 1.19 -21.71
C PRO A 180 46.71 2.32 -22.31
N ASP A 181 47.32 3.16 -21.45
CA ASP A 181 48.71 3.62 -21.61
C ASP A 181 49.31 4.20 -20.30
N ASP A 182 50.64 4.37 -20.32
CA ASP A 182 51.66 4.58 -19.29
C ASP A 182 51.45 5.44 -18.00
N ALA A 183 51.85 4.81 -16.87
CA ALA A 183 52.99 5.14 -15.98
C ALA A 183 53.17 6.48 -15.19
N ALA A 184 53.51 6.28 -13.90
CA ALA A 184 54.44 7.02 -13.02
C ALA A 184 54.06 8.40 -12.40
N GLY A 185 54.22 8.50 -11.08
CA GLY A 185 54.18 9.73 -10.28
C GLY A 185 54.15 9.44 -8.77
N GLU A 186 54.98 10.11 -7.95
CA GLU A 186 55.19 9.77 -6.53
C GLU A 186 55.16 11.03 -5.62
N LYS A 187 54.55 10.92 -4.42
CA LYS A 187 54.69 11.82 -3.23
C LYS A 187 54.15 13.27 -3.35
N ASP A 188 53.86 14.02 -2.26
CA ASP A 188 53.92 13.77 -0.80
C ASP A 188 52.84 14.56 0.00
N THR A 189 52.80 14.36 1.33
CA THR A 189 52.25 15.14 2.49
C THR A 189 51.64 16.56 2.27
N THR A 190 50.64 17.05 3.03
CA THR A 190 50.07 16.73 4.38
C THR A 190 48.53 17.09 4.42
N THR A 191 47.72 17.27 5.49
CA THR A 191 47.86 17.54 6.95
C THR A 191 46.58 17.17 7.76
N GLU A 192 46.66 17.31 9.10
CA GLU A 192 45.67 17.60 10.18
C GLU A 192 44.30 18.29 9.88
N SER A 193 43.26 18.29 10.76
CA SER A 193 43.08 17.81 12.16
C SER A 193 41.63 17.28 12.43
N THR A 194 41.40 16.65 13.60
CA THR A 194 40.10 16.21 14.17
C THR A 194 39.82 16.92 15.53
N PRO A 195 38.76 16.62 16.33
CA PRO A 195 37.31 16.37 16.10
C PRO A 195 36.45 17.34 16.99
N THR A 196 35.15 17.07 17.24
CA THR A 196 34.49 17.12 18.59
C THR A 196 32.97 16.76 18.56
N THR A 197 32.47 16.22 19.69
CA THR A 197 31.16 15.59 19.97
C THR A 197 30.06 16.56 20.49
N PRO A 198 28.74 16.27 20.31
CA PRO A 198 27.64 17.16 20.76
C PRO A 198 26.97 16.81 22.12
N PRO A 199 26.23 17.76 22.72
CA PRO A 199 25.16 17.56 23.71
C PRO A 199 23.81 18.24 23.27
N ALA A 200 22.64 18.07 23.90
CA ALA A 200 22.06 17.04 24.77
C ALA A 200 20.53 17.30 24.92
N CYS A 201 19.76 16.37 25.50
CA CYS A 201 18.35 16.59 25.86
C CYS A 201 18.18 17.37 27.16
N THR A 202 17.13 18.19 27.27
CA THR A 202 16.61 18.72 28.54
C THR A 202 15.08 18.74 28.53
N THR A 203 14.46 18.26 29.62
CA THR A 203 13.01 18.32 29.87
C THR A 203 12.68 19.51 30.76
N THR A 204 11.50 20.12 30.60
CA THR A 204 10.95 21.11 31.54
C THR A 204 9.56 20.72 32.01
N VAL A 205 9.35 20.74 33.32
CA VAL A 205 8.06 20.59 34.02
C VAL A 205 7.82 21.86 34.83
N THR A 206 6.57 22.29 34.95
CA THR A 206 6.14 23.38 35.85
C THR A 206 4.74 23.05 36.37
N ASP A 207 4.58 23.07 37.69
CA ASP A 207 3.34 22.78 38.42
C ASP A 207 2.66 24.08 38.96
N ASP A 208 1.45 23.92 39.51
CA ASP A 208 0.66 24.89 40.31
C ASP A 208 0.22 26.23 39.64
N ASP A 209 -0.85 26.91 40.05
CA ASP A 209 -1.77 26.74 41.20
C ASP A 209 -3.20 27.29 40.91
N GLY A 210 -4.20 27.03 41.77
CA GLY A 210 -5.34 27.95 41.98
C GLY A 210 -6.78 27.52 41.62
N GLU A 211 -7.47 26.86 42.56
CA GLU A 211 -8.94 26.97 42.79
C GLU A 211 -9.19 27.97 43.97
N PRO A 212 -10.41 28.22 44.53
CA PRO A 212 -11.78 27.79 44.19
C PRO A 212 -12.84 28.93 44.14
N THR A 213 -14.10 28.64 43.77
CA THR A 213 -15.33 28.84 44.62
C THR A 213 -16.70 28.80 43.89
N THR A 214 -17.44 27.71 44.10
CA THR A 214 -18.86 27.61 44.54
C THR A 214 -20.03 28.43 43.90
N VAL A 215 -20.95 27.66 43.28
CA VAL A 215 -22.45 27.65 43.39
C VAL A 215 -23.32 28.89 43.10
N ALA A 216 -24.37 28.68 42.29
CA ALA A 216 -25.79 28.78 42.69
C ALA A 216 -26.74 28.22 41.60
N ASP A 217 -27.85 27.58 42.00
CA ASP A 217 -28.95 27.15 41.13
C ASP A 217 -29.80 28.31 40.58
N THR A 218 -30.50 28.09 39.45
CA THR A 218 -31.99 28.12 39.47
C THR A 218 -32.66 27.49 38.24
N ASP A 219 -33.70 26.71 38.53
CA ASP A 219 -34.65 26.05 37.62
C ASP A 219 -35.59 27.02 36.88
N SER A 220 -36.10 26.65 35.69
CA SER A 220 -37.39 27.08 35.13
C SER A 220 -37.75 26.39 33.80
N LEU A 221 -38.73 25.47 33.82
CA LEU A 221 -39.49 25.02 32.64
C LEU A 221 -40.94 25.56 32.68
N PRO A 222 -41.46 26.18 31.60
CA PRO A 222 -42.88 26.52 31.45
C PRO A 222 -43.66 25.52 30.54
N PRO A 223 -45.02 25.50 30.56
CA PRO A 223 -45.74 24.22 30.41
C PRO A 223 -46.88 24.12 29.36
N THR A 224 -47.24 22.86 29.05
CA THR A 224 -48.60 22.31 28.78
C THR A 224 -49.53 22.84 27.66
N SER A 225 -49.79 21.92 26.70
CA SER A 225 -51.13 21.38 26.34
C SER A 225 -52.08 22.06 25.33
N THR A 226 -52.91 21.18 24.71
CA THR A 226 -54.05 21.43 23.79
C THR A 226 -53.62 21.69 22.34
N THR A 227 -54.10 20.95 21.33
CA THR A 227 -55.42 20.31 21.15
C THR A 227 -55.31 18.86 20.68
#